data_AF-A0A7Y5PFD0-F1
#
_entry.id   AF-A0A7Y5PFD0-F1
#
_cell.length_a   1.000
_cell.length_b   1.000
_cell.length_c   1.000
_cell.angle_alpha   90.00
_cell.angle_beta   90.00
_cell.angle_gamma   90.00
#
_symmetry.space_group_name_H-M   'P 1'
#
loop_
_entity.id
_entity.type
_entity.pdbx_description
1 polymer ?
#
loop_
_entity_poly.entity_id
_entity_poly.type
_entity_poly.pdbx_seq_one_letter_code
_entity_poly.pdbx_strand_id
1 'polypeptide(L)'
;MLFRGKQPESSIWRRFRASNDGFTFAEENGVYTAHVVANAERVVDLFWTLSELLSPAVDMHVDDLRSGRSWKGEALPLPDVRDAIARIRLLLARFGGTEVSVFNSEDQLSLNPHLELFIYSKSDKWLYLLEGRGLEERTQLRPKSWKIQRQSFPAAPDLVSAVAAAAERLGLQRV
;
A
#
# COMPACT_ATOMS: atom_id res chain seq x y z
N MET A 1 51.44 22.20 -18.64
CA MET A 1 50.82 21.39 -17.58
C MET A 1 49.35 21.74 -17.50
N LEU A 2 48.46 20.78 -17.75
CA LEU A 2 47.00 20.95 -17.74
C LEU A 2 46.42 20.15 -16.56
N PHE A 3 45.72 20.83 -15.66
CA PHE A 3 45.02 20.22 -14.53
C PHE A 3 43.74 19.53 -15.01
N ARG A 4 43.68 18.20 -14.95
CA ARG A 4 42.44 17.40 -15.07
C ARG A 4 41.84 17.21 -13.68
N GLY A 5 40.92 18.09 -13.29
CA GLY A 5 40.04 17.84 -12.15
C GLY A 5 39.05 16.74 -12.50
N LYS A 6 38.98 15.69 -11.68
CA LYS A 6 37.92 14.66 -11.76
C LYS A 6 36.57 15.35 -11.57
N GLN A 7 35.68 15.26 -12.57
CA GLN A 7 34.27 15.58 -12.38
C GLN A 7 33.70 14.68 -11.26
N PRO A 8 33.00 15.23 -10.25
CA PRO A 8 32.17 14.41 -9.41
C PRO A 8 30.88 14.09 -10.18
N GLU A 9 30.75 12.86 -10.70
CA GLU A 9 29.45 12.30 -11.10
C GLU A 9 28.62 11.94 -9.85
N SER A 10 28.34 12.92 -8.98
CA SER A 10 27.24 12.79 -8.02
C SER A 10 26.02 13.45 -8.65
N SER A 11 25.34 12.71 -9.52
CA SER A 11 24.04 13.09 -10.05
C SER A 11 23.13 13.54 -8.90
N ILE A 12 22.71 14.80 -8.94
CA ILE A 12 21.81 15.45 -7.97
C ILE A 12 20.51 14.64 -7.80
N TRP A 13 20.15 13.83 -8.80
CA TRP A 13 19.00 12.93 -8.80
C TRP A 13 19.08 11.77 -7.79
N ARG A 14 20.28 11.34 -7.38
CA ARG A 14 20.41 10.31 -6.33
C ARG A 14 20.11 10.83 -4.92
N ARG A 15 20.24 12.15 -4.68
CA ARG A 15 20.05 12.74 -3.34
C ARG A 15 18.57 12.83 -2.93
N PHE A 16 17.63 12.68 -3.86
CA PHE A 16 16.19 12.80 -3.59
C PHE A 16 15.42 11.48 -3.58
N ARG A 17 16.04 10.35 -3.94
CA ARG A 17 15.47 9.03 -3.69
C ARG A 17 15.87 8.63 -2.28
N ALA A 18 14.92 8.71 -1.33
CA ALA A 18 15.12 8.09 -0.03
C ALA A 18 15.54 6.63 -0.27
N SER A 19 16.74 6.26 0.17
CA SER A 19 17.39 4.97 -0.11
C SER A 19 16.71 3.74 0.50
N ASN A 20 15.43 3.85 0.87
CA ASN A 20 14.67 2.86 1.63
C ASN A 20 13.40 2.39 0.93
N ASP A 21 13.02 3.00 -0.20
CA ASP A 21 11.85 2.54 -0.95
C ASP A 21 12.25 1.28 -1.73
N GLY A 22 11.75 0.14 -1.30
CA GLY A 22 12.08 -1.14 -1.92
C GLY A 22 10.98 -2.16 -1.73
N PHE A 23 11.12 -3.26 -2.45
CA PHE A 23 10.21 -4.40 -2.35
C PHE A 23 10.99 -5.70 -2.30
N THR A 24 10.43 -6.72 -1.66
CA THR A 24 10.84 -8.10 -1.91
C THR A 24 9.84 -8.72 -2.87
N PHE A 25 10.29 -9.70 -3.66
CA PHE A 25 9.45 -10.42 -4.60
C PHE A 25 9.75 -11.92 -4.47
N ALA A 26 8.69 -12.72 -4.38
CA ALA A 26 8.80 -14.16 -4.24
C ALA A 26 7.63 -14.85 -4.97
N GLU A 27 7.85 -16.08 -5.40
CA GLU A 27 6.79 -16.97 -5.88
C GLU A 27 6.69 -18.13 -4.90
N GLU A 28 5.50 -18.37 -4.39
CA GLU A 28 5.20 -19.49 -3.50
C GLU A 28 3.86 -20.11 -3.89
N ASN A 29 3.88 -21.41 -4.19
CA ASN A 29 2.69 -22.21 -4.52
C ASN A 29 1.85 -21.63 -5.68
N GLY A 30 2.49 -21.06 -6.71
CA GLY A 30 1.82 -20.45 -7.86
C GLY A 30 1.25 -19.06 -7.59
N VAL A 31 1.60 -18.43 -6.46
CA VAL A 31 1.23 -17.05 -6.13
C VAL A 31 2.49 -16.20 -6.03
N TYR A 32 2.55 -15.15 -6.83
CA TYR A 32 3.57 -14.12 -6.75
C TYR A 32 3.20 -13.15 -5.63
N THR A 33 4.14 -12.93 -4.71
CA THR A 33 3.98 -12.02 -3.59
C THR A 33 5.03 -10.93 -3.67
N ALA A 34 4.58 -9.67 -3.64
CA ALA A 34 5.44 -8.51 -3.43
C ALA A 34 5.17 -7.91 -2.06
N HIS A 35 6.21 -7.71 -1.26
CA HIS A 35 6.14 -6.93 -0.02
C HIS A 35 6.89 -5.62 -0.22
N VAL A 36 6.17 -4.52 -0.17
CA VAL A 36 6.66 -3.16 -0.42
C VAL A 36 6.78 -2.40 0.89
N VAL A 37 7.98 -1.87 1.14
CA VAL A 37 8.26 -0.99 2.27
C VAL A 37 8.79 0.34 1.76
N ALA A 38 8.11 1.40 2.16
CA ALA A 38 8.47 2.78 1.85
C ALA A 38 8.06 3.69 3.02
N ASN A 39 8.24 5.00 2.88
CA ASN A 39 7.60 5.94 3.80
C ASN A 39 6.06 5.86 3.70
N ALA A 40 5.36 6.24 4.78
CA ALA A 40 3.92 6.07 4.92
C ALA A 40 3.10 6.68 3.78
N GLU A 41 3.38 7.94 3.43
CA GLU A 41 2.70 8.64 2.34
C GLU A 41 2.90 7.92 1.01
N ARG A 42 4.14 7.54 0.71
CA ARG A 42 4.48 6.83 -0.52
C ARG A 42 3.82 5.46 -0.59
N VAL A 43 3.76 4.69 0.49
CA VAL A 43 3.10 3.38 0.49
C VAL A 43 1.61 3.53 0.20
N VAL A 44 0.94 4.50 0.84
CA VAL A 44 -0.49 4.73 0.62
C VAL A 44 -0.75 5.26 -0.80
N ASP A 45 0.08 6.16 -1.31
CA ASP A 45 -0.03 6.67 -2.68
C ASP A 45 0.26 5.57 -3.72
N LEU A 46 1.22 4.67 -3.46
CA LEU A 46 1.48 3.49 -4.29
C LEU A 46 0.27 2.57 -4.30
N PHE A 47 -0.29 2.23 -3.14
CA PHE A 47 -1.50 1.42 -3.05
C PHE A 47 -2.65 2.02 -3.88
N TRP A 48 -2.93 3.31 -3.71
CA TRP A 48 -3.97 4.00 -4.47
C TRP A 48 -3.65 4.00 -5.97
N THR A 49 -2.41 4.30 -6.37
CA THR A 49 -2.00 4.34 -7.78
C THR A 49 -2.09 2.95 -8.42
N LEU A 50 -1.54 1.93 -7.77
CA LEU A 50 -1.49 0.56 -8.29
C LEU A 50 -2.88 -0.09 -8.34
N SER A 51 -3.82 0.32 -7.49
CA SER A 51 -5.22 -0.14 -7.56
C SER A 51 -5.88 0.14 -8.93
N GLU A 52 -5.34 1.06 -9.73
CA GLU A 52 -5.87 1.37 -11.08
C GLU A 52 -5.72 0.21 -12.04
N LEU A 53 -4.75 -0.67 -11.76
CA LEU A 53 -4.38 -1.79 -12.59
C LEU A 53 -5.22 -3.04 -12.28
N LEU A 54 -6.13 -2.94 -11.31
CA LEU A 54 -7.10 -3.97 -11.00
C LEU A 54 -8.25 -3.99 -12.01
N SER A 55 -8.96 -5.12 -12.07
CA SER A 55 -10.18 -5.25 -12.86
C SER A 55 -11.26 -4.25 -12.43
N PRO A 56 -12.22 -3.90 -13.31
CA PRO A 56 -13.24 -2.89 -13.00
C PRO A 56 -14.19 -3.24 -11.84
N ALA A 57 -14.38 -4.53 -11.55
CA ALA A 57 -15.14 -5.02 -10.41
C ALA A 57 -14.18 -5.65 -9.40
N VAL A 58 -14.24 -5.16 -8.16
CA VAL A 58 -13.33 -5.59 -7.08
C VAL A 58 -14.10 -5.83 -5.79
N ASP A 59 -13.57 -6.72 -4.98
CA ASP A 59 -13.96 -6.88 -3.59
C ASP A 59 -13.08 -5.99 -2.72
N MET A 60 -13.62 -5.54 -1.59
CA MET A 60 -12.91 -4.70 -0.64
C MET A 60 -13.13 -5.18 0.78
N HIS A 61 -12.07 -5.19 1.57
CA HIS A 61 -12.11 -5.43 3.01
C HIS A 61 -11.39 -4.29 3.73
N VAL A 62 -11.98 -3.82 4.82
CA VAL A 62 -11.41 -2.77 5.66
C VAL A 62 -11.53 -3.18 7.12
N ASP A 63 -10.42 -3.23 7.85
CA ASP A 63 -10.41 -3.46 9.30
C ASP A 63 -9.82 -2.24 10.00
N ASP A 64 -10.62 -1.55 10.82
CA ASP A 64 -10.16 -0.48 11.69
C ASP A 64 -9.86 -1.01 13.10
N LEU A 65 -8.58 -1.22 13.38
CA LEU A 65 -8.13 -1.82 14.63
C LEU A 65 -8.41 -0.96 15.85
N ARG A 66 -8.57 0.36 15.67
CA ARG A 66 -8.90 1.29 16.77
C ARG A 66 -10.31 1.07 17.28
N SER A 67 -11.27 0.98 16.36
CA SER A 67 -12.67 0.74 16.72
C SER A 67 -13.03 -0.74 16.81
N GLY A 68 -12.17 -1.63 16.31
CA GLY A 68 -12.42 -3.07 16.23
C GLY A 68 -13.55 -3.40 15.26
N ARG A 69 -13.78 -2.54 14.26
CA ARG A 69 -14.83 -2.70 13.26
C ARG A 69 -14.21 -3.13 11.95
N SER A 70 -14.79 -4.15 11.34
CA SER A 70 -14.46 -4.57 9.99
C SER A 70 -15.67 -4.44 9.06
N TRP A 71 -15.38 -4.20 7.79
CA TRP A 71 -16.35 -4.15 6.71
C TRP A 71 -15.86 -4.91 5.49
N LYS A 72 -16.79 -5.52 4.75
CA LYS A 72 -16.56 -6.20 3.49
C LYS A 72 -17.58 -5.75 2.44
N GLY A 73 -17.13 -5.57 1.20
CA GLY A 73 -17.99 -5.41 0.03
C GLY A 73 -17.51 -6.27 -1.11
N GLU A 74 -18.44 -6.69 -1.96
CA GLU A 74 -18.19 -7.61 -3.07
C GLU A 74 -18.65 -6.95 -4.38
N ALA A 75 -17.94 -7.23 -5.47
CA ALA A 75 -18.25 -6.76 -6.82
C ALA A 75 -18.48 -5.23 -6.92
N LEU A 76 -17.70 -4.45 -6.18
CA LEU A 76 -17.76 -3.00 -6.16
C LEU A 76 -17.16 -2.39 -7.43
N PRO A 77 -17.71 -1.29 -7.96
CA PRO A 77 -17.07 -0.54 -9.03
C PRO A 77 -15.73 0.06 -8.57
N LEU A 78 -14.65 -0.28 -9.27
CA LEU A 78 -13.31 0.23 -8.96
C LEU A 78 -13.21 1.76 -8.90
N PRO A 79 -13.90 2.56 -9.76
CA PRO A 79 -13.89 4.02 -9.64
C PRO A 79 -14.39 4.51 -8.28
N ASP A 80 -15.44 3.88 -7.74
CA ASP A 80 -16.04 4.27 -6.46
C ASP A 80 -15.12 3.88 -5.29
N VAL A 81 -14.53 2.68 -5.35
CA VAL A 81 -13.51 2.22 -4.39
C VAL A 81 -12.31 3.17 -4.36
N ARG A 82 -11.83 3.60 -5.54
CA ARG A 82 -10.73 4.55 -5.66
C ARG A 82 -11.07 5.94 -5.12
N ASP A 83 -12.29 6.45 -5.35
CA ASP A 83 -12.77 7.71 -4.75
C ASP A 83 -12.81 7.60 -3.22
N ALA A 84 -13.32 6.49 -2.69
CA ALA A 84 -13.37 6.24 -1.25
C ALA A 84 -11.96 6.20 -0.62
N ILE A 85 -11.02 5.48 -1.23
CA ILE A 85 -9.62 5.43 -0.78
C ILE A 85 -8.97 6.82 -0.87
N ALA A 86 -9.18 7.57 -1.96
CA ALA A 86 -8.62 8.90 -2.14
C ALA A 86 -9.03 9.87 -1.02
N ARG A 87 -10.25 9.73 -0.49
CA ARG A 87 -10.77 10.57 0.61
C ARG A 87 -10.11 10.27 1.95
N ILE A 88 -9.69 9.02 2.18
CA ILE A 88 -9.10 8.61 3.47
C ILE A 88 -7.57 8.52 3.43
N ARG A 89 -6.93 8.59 2.26
CA ARG A 89 -5.48 8.35 2.08
C ARG A 89 -4.58 9.19 2.99
N LEU A 90 -4.88 10.48 3.16
CA LEU A 90 -4.08 11.38 4.00
C LEU A 90 -4.17 10.99 5.48
N LEU A 91 -5.36 10.56 5.92
CA LEU A 91 -5.59 10.09 7.28
C LEU A 91 -4.91 8.73 7.50
N LEU A 92 -4.98 7.83 6.51
CA LEU A 92 -4.26 6.55 6.55
C LEU A 92 -2.76 6.77 6.69
N ALA A 93 -2.16 7.60 5.83
CA ALA A 93 -0.72 7.89 5.85
C ALA A 93 -0.27 8.53 7.18
N ARG A 94 -1.11 9.39 7.75
CA ARG A 94 -0.82 10.09 9.02
C ARG A 94 -0.92 9.17 10.23
N PHE A 95 -1.92 8.28 10.27
CA PHE A 95 -2.29 7.59 11.50
C PHE A 95 -2.04 6.07 11.48
N GLY A 96 -1.96 5.42 10.32
CA GLY A 96 -1.94 3.96 10.21
C GLY A 96 -3.12 3.31 10.93
N GLY A 97 -2.96 2.08 11.43
CA GLY A 97 -3.93 1.40 12.31
C GLY A 97 -5.23 0.94 11.64
N THR A 98 -5.28 0.98 10.31
CA THR A 98 -6.37 0.45 9.50
C THR A 98 -5.77 -0.46 8.43
N GLU A 99 -6.30 -1.66 8.29
CA GLU A 99 -6.00 -2.55 7.18
C GLU A 99 -6.99 -2.27 6.04
N VAL A 100 -6.48 -2.18 4.82
CA VAL A 100 -7.30 -1.97 3.62
C VAL A 100 -6.85 -2.95 2.55
N SER A 101 -7.75 -3.83 2.11
CA SER A 101 -7.51 -4.79 1.05
C SER A 101 -8.49 -4.58 -0.10
N VAL A 102 -7.98 -4.53 -1.33
CA VAL A 102 -8.77 -4.49 -2.57
C VAL A 102 -8.29 -5.60 -3.46
N PHE A 103 -9.21 -6.45 -3.93
CA PHE A 103 -8.84 -7.68 -4.62
C PHE A 103 -9.88 -8.10 -5.65
N ASN A 104 -9.44 -8.96 -6.56
CA ASN A 104 -10.29 -9.69 -7.51
C ASN A 104 -9.79 -11.14 -7.59
N SER A 105 -10.21 -11.89 -8.61
CA SER A 105 -9.80 -13.30 -8.76
C SER A 105 -8.32 -13.51 -9.06
N GLU A 106 -7.62 -12.49 -9.56
CA GLU A 106 -6.24 -12.57 -10.07
C GLU A 106 -5.24 -11.85 -9.18
N ASP A 107 -5.63 -10.72 -8.58
CA ASP A 107 -4.75 -9.82 -7.85
C ASP A 107 -5.40 -9.34 -6.54
N GLN A 108 -4.55 -9.12 -5.53
CA GLN A 108 -4.91 -8.49 -4.26
C GLN A 108 -3.84 -7.47 -3.89
N LEU A 109 -4.27 -6.27 -3.51
CA LEU A 109 -3.43 -5.24 -2.89
C LEU A 109 -3.93 -5.04 -1.47
N SER A 110 -3.03 -5.12 -0.50
CA SER A 110 -3.33 -5.01 0.93
C SER A 110 -2.38 -4.05 1.62
N LEU A 111 -2.91 -2.97 2.17
CA LEU A 111 -2.23 -2.15 3.16
C LEU A 111 -2.44 -2.73 4.54
N ASN A 112 -1.36 -3.09 5.23
CA ASN A 112 -1.44 -3.48 6.63
C ASN A 112 -1.56 -2.26 7.55
N PRO A 113 -1.90 -2.45 8.84
CA PRO A 113 -2.02 -1.35 9.81
C PRO A 113 -0.72 -0.55 10.03
N HIS A 114 0.45 -1.10 9.67
CA HIS A 114 1.75 -0.43 9.78
C HIS A 114 2.18 0.30 8.49
N LEU A 115 1.27 0.39 7.51
CA LEU A 115 1.49 1.02 6.21
C LEU A 115 2.66 0.37 5.46
N GLU A 116 2.60 -0.95 5.39
CA GLU A 116 3.31 -1.77 4.41
C GLU A 116 2.30 -2.28 3.38
N LEU A 117 2.73 -2.37 2.13
CA LEU A 117 1.88 -2.83 1.04
C LEU A 117 2.29 -4.26 0.67
N PHE A 118 1.31 -5.16 0.70
CA PHE A 118 1.42 -6.52 0.19
C PHE A 118 0.63 -6.62 -1.10
N ILE A 119 1.22 -7.26 -2.10
CA ILE A 119 0.58 -7.55 -3.37
C ILE A 119 0.66 -9.05 -3.60
N TYR A 120 -0.49 -9.67 -3.84
CA TYR A 120 -0.58 -11.08 -4.23
C TYR A 120 -1.14 -11.15 -5.63
N SER A 121 -0.57 -12.01 -6.49
CA SER A 121 -1.00 -12.15 -7.87
C SER A 121 -0.76 -13.55 -8.41
N LYS A 122 -1.58 -13.98 -9.36
CA LYS A 122 -1.30 -15.18 -10.17
C LYS A 122 -0.23 -14.96 -11.25
N SER A 123 0.27 -13.74 -11.41
CA SER A 123 1.26 -13.38 -12.44
C SER A 123 2.40 -12.54 -11.88
N ASP A 124 3.54 -12.56 -12.57
CA ASP A 124 4.74 -11.83 -12.19
C ASP A 124 4.71 -10.33 -12.56
N LYS A 125 3.63 -9.84 -13.18
CA LYS A 125 3.52 -8.47 -13.72
C LYS A 125 3.91 -7.37 -12.73
N TRP A 126 3.67 -7.59 -11.44
CA TRP A 126 3.93 -6.61 -10.38
C TRP A 126 5.42 -6.36 -10.15
N LEU A 127 6.30 -7.31 -10.44
CA LEU A 127 7.74 -7.10 -10.44
C LEU A 127 8.09 -5.90 -11.33
N TYR A 128 7.71 -5.98 -12.59
CA TYR A 128 8.01 -4.95 -13.60
C TYR A 128 7.28 -3.63 -13.33
N LEU A 129 6.05 -3.69 -12.81
CA LEU A 129 5.30 -2.49 -12.47
C LEU A 129 5.95 -1.74 -11.30
N LEU A 130 6.44 -2.45 -10.28
CA LEU A 130 7.11 -1.83 -9.12
C LEU A 130 8.46 -1.24 -9.51
N GLU A 131 9.26 -1.95 -10.31
CA GLU A 131 10.51 -1.43 -10.88
C GLU A 131 10.26 -0.17 -11.72
N GLY A 132 9.22 -0.20 -12.56
CA GLY A 132 8.80 0.95 -13.37
C GLY A 132 8.36 2.17 -12.55
N ARG A 133 7.95 1.98 -11.28
CA ARG A 133 7.64 3.05 -10.31
C ARG A 133 8.88 3.51 -9.52
N GLY A 134 10.05 3.00 -9.87
CA GLY A 134 11.33 3.37 -9.28
C GLY A 134 11.57 2.77 -7.90
N LEU A 135 10.90 1.66 -7.57
CA LEU A 135 11.27 0.86 -6.41
C LEU A 135 12.40 -0.11 -6.80
N GLU A 136 13.27 -0.40 -5.85
CA GLU A 136 14.36 -1.37 -6.03
C GLU A 136 13.97 -2.71 -5.40
N GLU A 137 14.11 -3.79 -6.14
CA GLU A 137 14.00 -5.13 -5.57
C GLU A 137 15.14 -5.38 -4.59
N ARG A 138 14.82 -6.00 -3.45
CA ARG A 138 15.77 -6.33 -2.38
C ARG A 138 15.56 -7.77 -1.95
N THR A 139 16.67 -8.42 -1.59
CA THR A 139 16.64 -9.78 -1.00
C THR A 139 15.90 -9.81 0.33
N GLN A 140 15.95 -8.72 1.09
CA GLN A 140 15.29 -8.63 2.39
C GLN A 140 14.88 -7.19 2.70
N LEU A 141 13.69 -7.05 3.25
CA LEU A 141 13.22 -5.84 3.92
C LEU A 141 13.10 -6.10 5.41
N ARG A 142 13.27 -5.05 6.23
CA ARG A 142 12.97 -5.13 7.66
C ARG A 142 11.49 -4.79 7.86
N PRO A 143 10.61 -5.76 8.15
CA PRO A 143 9.20 -5.47 8.41
C PRO A 143 9.05 -4.69 9.73
N LYS A 144 8.04 -3.82 9.81
CA LYS A 144 7.71 -2.96 10.96
C LYS A 144 7.02 -3.70 12.12
N SER A 145 7.31 -4.99 12.29
CA SER A 145 6.80 -5.94 13.29
C SER A 145 5.58 -6.77 12.86
N TRP A 146 5.56 -8.02 13.31
CA TRP A 146 4.50 -9.00 13.06
C TRP A 146 3.39 -8.98 14.13
N LYS A 147 3.65 -8.38 15.30
CA LYS A 147 2.71 -8.39 16.44
C LYS A 147 1.93 -7.09 16.47
N ILE A 148 0.77 -7.10 15.83
CA ILE A 148 -0.14 -5.97 15.84
C ILE A 148 -0.82 -5.90 17.22
N GLN A 149 -0.57 -4.82 17.96
CA GLN A 149 -1.27 -4.54 19.22
C GLN A 149 -2.21 -3.36 18.99
N ARG A 150 -3.52 -3.53 19.22
CA ARG A 150 -4.50 -2.43 19.04
C ARG A 150 -4.09 -1.15 19.80
N GLN A 151 -3.47 -1.32 20.97
CA GLN A 151 -3.00 -0.25 21.84
C GLN A 151 -1.76 0.50 21.30
N SER A 152 -1.09 0.01 20.24
CA SER A 152 0.08 0.68 19.66
C SER A 152 -0.28 1.87 18.77
N PHE A 153 -1.56 2.04 18.42
CA PHE A 153 -2.01 3.12 17.56
C PHE A 153 -2.65 4.24 18.39
N PRO A 154 -2.17 5.50 18.27
CA PRO A 154 -2.77 6.62 18.99
C PRO A 154 -4.21 6.87 18.52
N ALA A 155 -5.03 7.48 19.38
CA ALA A 155 -6.40 7.83 19.03
C ALA A 155 -6.45 8.72 17.77
N ALA A 156 -7.33 8.36 16.83
CA ALA A 156 -7.49 9.07 15.55
C ALA A 156 -8.99 9.13 15.18
N PRO A 157 -9.82 9.91 15.90
CA PRO A 157 -11.27 9.95 15.69
C PRO A 157 -11.65 10.37 14.26
N ASP A 158 -10.85 11.23 13.63
CA ASP A 158 -11.05 11.67 12.25
C ASP A 158 -10.91 10.50 11.27
N LEU A 159 -9.88 9.64 11.44
CA LEU A 159 -9.70 8.45 10.62
C LEU A 159 -10.82 7.44 10.83
N VAL A 160 -11.17 7.18 12.10
CA VAL A 160 -12.26 6.26 12.47
C VAL A 160 -13.59 6.68 11.83
N SER A 161 -13.87 7.99 11.81
CA SER A 161 -15.09 8.55 11.20
C SER A 161 -15.02 8.49 9.68
N ALA A 162 -13.87 8.82 9.09
CA ALA A 162 -13.68 8.81 7.64
C ALA A 162 -13.76 7.39 7.05
N VAL A 163 -13.22 6.39 7.76
CA VAL A 163 -13.34 4.97 7.37
C VAL A 163 -14.81 4.52 7.42
N ALA A 164 -15.53 4.85 8.49
CA ALA A 164 -16.96 4.52 8.58
C ALA A 164 -17.78 5.17 7.46
N ALA A 165 -17.50 6.44 7.14
CA ALA A 165 -18.16 7.15 6.03
C ALA A 165 -17.80 6.56 4.66
N ALA A 166 -16.56 6.10 4.46
CA ALA A 166 -16.15 5.39 3.25
C ALA A 166 -16.87 4.05 3.11
N ALA A 167 -17.00 3.30 4.21
CA ALA A 167 -17.73 2.04 4.24
C ALA A 167 -19.22 2.24 3.91
N GLU A 168 -19.85 3.26 4.50
CA GLU A 168 -21.24 3.63 4.21
C GLU A 168 -21.44 4.02 2.73
N ARG A 169 -20.56 4.86 2.19
CA ARG A 169 -20.60 5.30 0.78
C ARG A 169 -20.55 4.14 -0.20
N LEU A 170 -19.75 3.13 0.10
CA LEU A 170 -19.58 1.93 -0.73
C LEU A 170 -20.62 0.85 -0.42
N GLY A 171 -21.50 1.06 0.56
CA GLY A 171 -22.47 0.05 0.99
C GLY A 171 -21.83 -1.22 1.57
N LEU A 172 -20.65 -1.10 2.20
CA LEU A 172 -19.95 -2.25 2.78
C LEU A 172 -20.74 -2.84 3.96
N GLN A 173 -20.78 -4.16 4.03
CA GLN A 173 -21.40 -4.89 5.12
C GLN A 173 -20.44 -5.04 6.30
N ARG A 174 -20.94 -4.89 7.52
CA ARG A 174 -20.15 -5.11 8.72
C ARG A 174 -19.98 -6.61 8.97
N VAL A 175 -18.75 -7.01 9.34
CA VAL A 175 -18.35 -8.40 9.63
C VAL A 175 -17.76 -8.54 11.02
#